data_AF-A0A8D8F7Q4-F1
#
_entry.id   AF-A0A8D8F7Q4-F1
#
_cell.length_a   1.000
_cell.length_b   1.000
_cell.length_c   1.000
_cell.angle_alpha   90.00
_cell.angle_beta   90.00
_cell.angle_gamma   90.00
#
_symmetry.space_group_name_H-M   'P 1'
#
loop_
_entity.id
_entity.type
_entity.pdbx_description
1 polymer ?
#
loop_
_entity_poly.entity_id
_entity_poly.type
_entity_poly.pdbx_seq_one_letter_code
_entity_poly.pdbx_strand_id
1 'polypeptide(L)'
;IKAISGLESVSDTLEELWLSYNLIEKLKGINVLKKLKVLYMSNNLVKDWVEFNRLADLPVLEDLLFAGNPLVESMEESVWRAEASKRLLSLRKLDGETV
;
A
#
# COMPACT_ATOMS: atom_id res chain seq x y z
N ILE A 1 13.72 -5.47 4.86
CA ILE A 1 13.32 -5.94 3.50
C ILE A 1 13.34 -4.76 2.53
N LYS A 2 13.77 -4.96 1.26
CA LYS A 2 13.87 -3.88 0.25
C LYS A 2 12.86 -3.98 -0.91
N ALA A 3 12.26 -5.16 -1.10
CA ALA A 3 11.28 -5.43 -2.16
C ALA A 3 10.34 -6.56 -1.74
N ILE A 4 9.18 -6.64 -2.38
CA ILE A 4 8.18 -7.69 -2.17
C ILE A 4 8.41 -8.79 -3.20
N SER A 5 9.01 -9.90 -2.78
CA SER A 5 9.31 -11.05 -3.65
C SER A 5 9.24 -12.35 -2.87
N GLY A 6 8.96 -13.47 -3.53
CA GLY A 6 8.88 -14.78 -2.87
C GLY A 6 7.51 -15.07 -2.25
N LEU A 7 6.48 -14.28 -2.60
CA LEU A 7 5.09 -14.47 -2.15
C LEU A 7 4.22 -15.15 -3.21
N GLU A 8 4.80 -15.58 -4.33
CA GLU A 8 4.08 -16.16 -5.47
C GLU A 8 3.35 -17.45 -5.08
N SER A 9 3.90 -18.25 -4.16
CA SER A 9 3.28 -19.51 -3.71
C SER A 9 2.05 -19.30 -2.82
N VAL A 10 1.85 -18.09 -2.29
CA VAL A 10 0.74 -17.74 -1.39
C VAL A 10 -0.18 -16.66 -1.96
N SER A 11 0.02 -16.29 -3.24
CA SER A 11 -0.72 -15.20 -3.89
C SER A 11 -2.24 -15.42 -3.89
N ASP A 12 -2.67 -16.68 -3.92
CA ASP A 12 -4.06 -17.08 -4.02
C ASP A 12 -4.76 -17.18 -2.66
N THR A 13 -4.05 -16.95 -1.55
CA THR A 13 -4.59 -17.10 -0.19
C THR A 13 -4.25 -15.95 0.75
N LEU A 14 -3.22 -15.15 0.46
CA LEU A 14 -2.80 -14.07 1.34
C LEU A 14 -3.82 -12.93 1.37
N GLU A 15 -4.40 -12.68 2.54
CA GLU A 15 -5.37 -11.61 2.77
C GLU A 15 -4.79 -10.42 3.55
N GLU A 16 -3.81 -10.66 4.41
CA GLU A 16 -3.20 -9.63 5.27
C GLU A 16 -1.67 -9.68 5.15
N LEU A 17 -1.04 -8.52 4.97
CA LEU A 17 0.41 -8.41 4.83
C LEU A 17 0.93 -7.21 5.61
N TRP A 18 1.82 -7.47 6.57
CA TRP A 18 2.45 -6.45 7.41
C TRP A 18 3.94 -6.36 7.10
N LEU A 19 4.34 -5.22 6.58
CA LEU A 19 5.69 -4.88 6.12
C LEU A 19 6.15 -3.52 6.65
N SER A 20 5.54 -3.02 7.72
CA SER A 20 5.92 -1.73 8.31
C SER A 20 7.35 -1.75 8.85
N TYR A 21 8.02 -0.59 8.90
CA TYR A 21 9.42 -0.44 9.34
C TYR A 21 10.41 -1.29 8.52
N ASN A 22 10.29 -1.21 7.20
CA ASN A 22 11.22 -1.81 6.26
C ASN A 22 11.84 -0.71 5.36
N LEU A 23 12.59 -1.13 4.35
CA LEU A 23 13.27 -0.24 3.40
C LEU A 23 12.70 -0.42 2.00
N ILE A 24 11.37 -0.64 1.90
CA ILE A 24 10.72 -0.90 0.61
C ILE A 24 10.58 0.42 -0.13
N GLU A 25 11.27 0.52 -1.26
CA GLU A 25 11.17 1.68 -2.17
C GLU A 25 10.19 1.41 -3.32
N LYS A 26 10.04 0.13 -3.70
CA LYS A 26 9.31 -0.31 -4.89
C LYS A 26 8.32 -1.41 -4.54
N LEU A 27 7.11 -1.29 -5.07
CA LEU A 27 5.99 -2.21 -4.90
C LEU A 27 5.88 -3.21 -6.05
N LYS A 28 6.98 -3.44 -6.78
CA LYS A 28 7.04 -4.50 -7.79
C LYS A 28 6.69 -5.85 -7.15
N GLY A 29 5.79 -6.59 -7.79
CA GLY A 29 5.34 -7.91 -7.33
C GLY A 29 4.11 -7.87 -6.43
N ILE A 30 3.68 -6.71 -5.91
CA ILE A 30 2.46 -6.64 -5.08
C ILE A 30 1.21 -7.09 -5.86
N ASN A 31 1.18 -6.82 -7.16
CA ASN A 31 0.06 -7.05 -8.06
C ASN A 31 -0.38 -8.53 -8.17
N VAL A 32 0.44 -9.49 -7.72
CA VAL A 32 0.08 -10.91 -7.71
C VAL A 32 -0.87 -11.25 -6.56
N LEU A 33 -0.89 -10.45 -5.48
CA LEU A 33 -1.63 -10.71 -4.25
C LEU A 33 -3.11 -10.32 -4.39
N LYS A 34 -3.85 -10.96 -5.30
CA LYS A 34 -5.21 -10.57 -5.68
C LYS A 34 -6.26 -10.69 -4.58
N LYS A 35 -5.95 -11.40 -3.49
CA LYS A 35 -6.83 -11.52 -2.31
C LYS A 35 -6.44 -10.61 -1.15
N LEU A 36 -5.44 -9.75 -1.32
CA LEU A 36 -4.95 -8.88 -0.26
C LEU A 36 -5.99 -7.80 0.09
N LYS A 37 -6.46 -7.82 1.33
CA LYS A 37 -7.44 -6.90 1.90
C LYS A 37 -6.80 -5.88 2.83
N VAL A 38 -5.75 -6.29 3.56
CA VAL A 38 -5.06 -5.45 4.54
C VAL A 38 -3.59 -5.37 4.18
N LEU A 39 -3.08 -4.17 3.96
CA LEU A 39 -1.67 -3.91 3.72
C LEU A 39 -1.14 -2.84 4.68
N TYR A 40 -0.28 -3.26 5.61
CA TYR A 40 0.37 -2.35 6.54
C TYR A 40 1.84 -2.19 6.19
N MET A 41 2.21 -1.05 5.64
CA MET A 41 3.56 -0.77 5.16
C MET A 41 4.02 0.64 5.53
N SER A 42 3.64 1.12 6.71
CA SER A 42 4.13 2.40 7.23
C SER A 42 5.64 2.38 7.43
N ASN A 43 6.26 3.56 7.44
CA ASN A 43 7.69 3.71 7.67
C ASN A 43 8.52 2.86 6.68
N ASN A 44 8.21 3.03 5.39
CA ASN A 44 9.00 2.51 4.27
C ASN A 44 9.52 3.68 3.43
N LEU A 45 10.03 3.42 2.22
CA LEU A 45 10.75 4.41 1.40
C LEU A 45 10.04 4.70 0.06
N VAL A 46 8.74 4.47 -0.04
CA VAL A 46 7.99 4.78 -1.26
C VAL A 46 7.83 6.28 -1.41
N LYS A 47 8.30 6.83 -2.53
CA LYS A 47 8.48 8.28 -2.72
C LYS A 47 7.67 8.91 -3.85
N ASP A 48 6.99 8.11 -4.65
CA ASP A 48 6.28 8.61 -5.83
C ASP A 48 4.97 7.86 -6.08
N TRP A 49 4.08 8.53 -6.82
CA TRP A 49 2.78 7.99 -7.19
C TRP A 49 2.86 6.81 -8.17
N VAL A 50 3.98 6.64 -8.88
CA VAL A 50 4.13 5.52 -9.83
C VAL A 50 4.12 4.21 -9.07
N GLU A 51 4.86 4.14 -7.96
CA GLU A 51 4.86 2.95 -7.10
C GLU A 51 3.54 2.81 -6.32
N PHE A 52 2.97 3.90 -5.80
CA PHE A 52 1.66 3.85 -5.12
C PHE A 52 0.53 3.32 -6.01
N ASN A 53 0.48 3.75 -7.28
CA ASN A 53 -0.57 3.35 -8.22
C ASN A 53 -0.58 1.84 -8.51
N ARG A 54 0.50 1.10 -8.22
CA ARG A 54 0.51 -0.37 -8.31
C ARG A 54 -0.48 -1.02 -7.35
N LEU A 55 -0.85 -0.35 -6.26
CA LEU A 55 -1.84 -0.84 -5.31
C LEU A 55 -3.25 -0.88 -5.93
N ALA A 56 -3.52 -0.13 -7.00
CA ALA A 56 -4.78 -0.20 -7.73
C ALA A 56 -5.01 -1.57 -8.42
N ASP A 57 -3.94 -2.36 -8.62
CA ASP A 57 -4.04 -3.74 -9.13
C ASP A 57 -4.57 -4.74 -8.09
N LEU A 58 -4.83 -4.30 -6.85
CA LEU A 58 -5.35 -5.09 -5.74
C LEU A 58 -6.86 -4.87 -5.61
N PRO A 59 -7.69 -5.74 -6.22
CA PRO A 59 -9.12 -5.46 -6.40
C PRO A 59 -9.94 -5.46 -5.11
N VAL A 60 -9.38 -6.01 -4.03
CA VAL A 60 -10.06 -6.18 -2.74
C VAL A 60 -9.30 -5.52 -1.59
N LEU A 61 -8.37 -4.59 -1.88
CA LEU A 61 -7.65 -3.86 -0.84
C LEU A 61 -8.61 -2.88 -0.14
N GLU A 62 -8.83 -3.08 1.15
CA GLU A 62 -9.80 -2.31 1.95
C GLU A 62 -9.14 -1.50 3.08
N ASP A 63 -8.03 -1.97 3.65
CA ASP A 63 -7.31 -1.30 4.74
C ASP A 63 -5.83 -1.10 4.38
N LEU A 64 -5.40 0.16 4.35
CA LEU A 64 -4.03 0.55 4.01
C LEU A 64 -3.45 1.45 5.10
N LEU A 65 -2.29 1.04 5.62
CA LEU A 65 -1.44 1.89 6.46
C LEU A 65 -0.15 2.20 5.69
N PHE A 66 0.01 3.45 5.29
CA PHE A 66 1.07 3.95 4.41
C PHE A 66 1.82 5.16 4.98
N ALA A 67 1.38 5.70 6.12
CA ALA A 67 2.05 6.79 6.84
C ALA A 67 3.57 6.57 7.03
N GLY A 68 4.36 7.65 7.08
CA GLY A 68 5.81 7.56 7.23
C GLY A 68 6.56 7.09 5.97
N ASN A 69 5.90 7.05 4.80
CA ASN A 69 6.58 6.92 3.51
C ASN A 69 6.89 8.32 2.95
N PRO A 70 8.05 8.55 2.30
CA PRO A 70 8.42 9.85 1.75
C PRO A 70 7.37 10.51 0.85
N LEU A 71 6.56 9.71 0.15
CA LEU A 71 5.42 10.22 -0.63
C LEU A 71 4.45 11.00 0.27
N VAL A 72 4.06 10.41 1.42
CA VAL A 72 3.12 11.01 2.38
C VAL A 72 3.73 12.24 3.04
N GLU A 73 4.98 12.12 3.51
CA GLU A 73 5.68 13.22 4.21
C GLU A 73 5.96 14.43 3.31
N SER A 74 5.89 14.27 1.99
CA SER A 74 6.14 15.35 1.03
C SER A 74 4.93 16.26 0.77
N MET A 75 3.76 15.97 1.36
CA MET A 75 2.52 16.70 1.11
C MET A 75 1.67 16.87 2.37
N GLU A 76 0.68 17.77 2.32
CA GLU A 76 -0.28 17.91 3.42
C GLU A 76 -1.18 16.68 3.54
N GLU A 77 -1.53 16.34 4.79
CA GLU A 77 -2.35 15.17 5.11
C GLU A 77 -3.68 15.14 4.35
N SER A 78 -4.37 16.28 4.24
CA SER A 78 -5.64 16.40 3.52
C SER A 78 -5.49 16.10 2.02
N VAL A 79 -4.38 16.54 1.42
CA VAL A 79 -4.05 16.29 0.00
C VAL A 79 -3.70 14.83 -0.21
N TRP A 80 -2.87 14.26 0.68
CA TRP A 80 -2.54 12.83 0.68
C TRP A 80 -3.81 11.97 0.70
N ARG A 81 -4.70 12.22 1.66
CA ARG A 81 -5.94 11.46 1.81
C ARG A 81 -6.82 11.55 0.58
N ALA A 82 -7.02 12.76 0.04
CA ALA A 82 -7.84 12.97 -1.16
C ALA A 82 -7.26 12.24 -2.39
N GLU A 83 -5.95 12.35 -2.62
CA GLU A 83 -5.29 11.75 -3.77
C GLU A 83 -5.20 10.22 -3.68
N ALA A 84 -4.91 9.68 -2.48
CA ALA A 84 -4.87 8.24 -2.24
C ALA A 84 -6.26 7.60 -2.44
N SER A 85 -7.30 8.19 -1.85
CA SER A 85 -8.68 7.70 -1.94
C SER A 85 -9.23 7.74 -3.37
N LYS A 86 -8.85 8.76 -4.15
CA LYS A 86 -9.22 8.85 -5.58
C LYS A 86 -8.59 7.75 -6.43
N ARG A 87 -7.42 7.23 -6.04
CA ARG A 87 -6.69 6.17 -6.77
C ARG A 87 -7.11 4.77 -6.33
N LEU A 88 -7.47 4.59 -5.07
CA LEU A 88 -7.83 3.32 -4.47
C LEU A 88 -9.31 3.30 -4.09
N LEU A 89 -10.19 3.09 -5.08
CA LEU A 89 -11.64 3.19 -4.90
C LEU A 89 -12.24 2.08 -4.02
N SER A 90 -11.52 0.99 -3.78
CA SER A 90 -11.95 -0.10 -2.89
C SER A 90 -11.64 0.16 -1.42
N LEU A 91 -10.89 1.22 -1.11
CA LEU A 91 -10.36 1.47 0.22
C LEU A 91 -11.48 1.92 1.16
N ARG A 92 -11.56 1.28 2.33
CA ARG A 92 -12.48 1.64 3.43
C ARG A 92 -11.75 2.39 4.54
N LYS A 93 -10.45 2.12 4.71
CA LYS A 93 -9.63 2.68 5.78
C LYS A 93 -8.25 3.05 5.25
N LEU A 94 -7.85 4.29 5.52
CA LEU A 94 -6.55 4.86 5.18
C LEU A 94 -5.92 5.46 6.42
N ASP A 95 -4.73 4.98 6.76
CA ASP A 95 -3.89 5.49 7.84
C ASP A 95 -4.61 5.57 9.21
N GLY A 96 -5.50 4.61 9.48
CA GLY A 96 -6.23 4.54 10.74
C GLY A 96 -7.65 5.11 10.69
N GLU A 97 -7.99 5.87 9.64
CA GLU A 97 -9.27 6.56 9.52
C GLU A 97 -10.11 6.04 8.35
N THR A 98 -11.44 6.10 8.50
CA THR A 98 -12.38 5.73 7.44
C THR A 98 -12.28 6.72 6.26
N VAL A 99 -12.41 6.19 5.05
CA VAL A 99 -12.40 6.94 3.77
C VAL A 99 -13.80 7.12 3.23
#